data_AF-A0A1C5QPK0-F1
#
_entry.id   AF-A0A1C5QPK0-F1
#
_cell.length_a   1.000
_cell.length_b   1.000
_cell.length_c   1.000
_cell.angle_alpha   90.00
_cell.angle_beta   90.00
_cell.angle_gamma   90.00
#
_symmetry.space_group_name_H-M   'P 1'
#
loop_
_entity.id
_entity.type
_entity.pdbx_description
1 polymer ?
#
loop_
_entity_poly.entity_id
_entity_poly.type
_entity_poly.pdbx_seq_one_letter_code
_entity_poly.pdbx_strand_id
1 'polypeptide(L)'
;MYTQKLNKNWNMRRMGDEDFQTAVVPGTVYTDLLRNGQMEDPFFKDNEDRALKLMDEDYEYRATFDCEKEVMEAIEQISDDPVD
;
A
#
# COMPACT_ATOMS: atom_id res chain seq x y z
N MET A 1 -4.20 25.62 -4.29
CA MET A 1 -3.74 24.37 -3.65
C MET A 1 -4.74 23.30 -4.00
N TYR A 2 -4.33 22.29 -4.76
CA TYR A 2 -5.18 21.17 -5.16
C TYR A 2 -4.91 19.99 -4.23
N THR A 3 -5.98 19.31 -3.76
CA THR A 3 -5.86 18.19 -2.82
C THR A 3 -6.75 17.03 -3.30
N GLN A 4 -6.12 15.93 -3.69
CA GLN A 4 -6.81 14.68 -4.06
C GLN A 4 -6.61 13.63 -2.97
N LYS A 5 -7.68 12.92 -2.59
CA LYS A 5 -7.62 11.83 -1.60
C LYS A 5 -7.42 10.49 -2.31
N LEU A 6 -6.37 9.76 -1.96
CA LEU A 6 -6.06 8.43 -2.51
C LEU A 6 -6.48 7.31 -1.55
N ASN A 7 -7.77 6.99 -1.53
CA ASN A 7 -8.34 5.98 -0.62
C ASN A 7 -8.96 4.77 -1.33
N LYS A 8 -8.62 4.55 -2.61
CA LYS A 8 -9.18 3.48 -3.46
C LYS A 8 -8.09 2.81 -4.28
N ASN A 9 -8.40 1.63 -4.81
CA ASN A 9 -7.55 0.85 -5.72
C ASN A 9 -6.18 0.48 -5.15
N TRP A 10 -6.08 0.36 -3.83
CA TRP A 10 -4.88 -0.10 -3.16
C TRP A 10 -4.78 -1.61 -3.23
N ASN A 11 -3.59 -2.08 -3.52
CA ASN A 11 -3.22 -3.47 -3.44
C ASN A 11 -1.95 -3.61 -2.62
N MET A 12 -1.79 -4.74 -1.96
CA MET A 12 -0.63 -5.08 -1.15
C MET A 12 -0.17 -6.49 -1.47
N ARG A 13 1.14 -6.72 -1.39
CA ARG A 13 1.74 -8.06 -1.39
C ARG A 13 2.90 -8.12 -0.41
N ARG A 14 3.26 -9.33 0.00
CA ARG A 14 4.57 -9.56 0.60
C ARG A 14 5.65 -9.48 -0.47
N MET A 15 6.81 -8.95 -0.13
CA MET A 15 7.96 -8.96 -1.01
C MET A 15 8.37 -10.40 -1.31
N GLY A 16 8.43 -10.74 -2.60
CA GLY A 16 8.68 -12.10 -3.09
C GLY A 16 7.43 -12.85 -3.54
N ASP A 17 6.23 -12.38 -3.18
CA ASP A 17 4.99 -12.93 -3.73
C ASP A 17 4.75 -12.42 -5.16
N GLU A 18 4.25 -13.31 -6.01
CA GLU A 18 3.88 -12.96 -7.39
C GLU A 18 2.61 -12.11 -7.44
N ASP A 19 1.65 -12.43 -6.58
CA ASP A 19 0.29 -11.87 -6.63
C ASP A 19 0.07 -10.71 -5.66
N PHE A 20 -0.57 -9.66 -6.17
CA PHE A 20 -1.11 -8.57 -5.37
C PHE A 20 -2.51 -8.90 -4.87
N GLN A 21 -2.78 -8.54 -3.63
CA GLN A 21 -4.08 -8.70 -2.99
C GLN A 21 -4.70 -7.34 -2.70
N THR A 22 -6.03 -7.29 -2.57
CA THR A 22 -6.73 -6.04 -2.27
C THR A 22 -6.32 -5.52 -0.90
N ALA A 23 -6.06 -4.22 -0.80
CA ALA A 23 -5.73 -3.54 0.44
C ALA A 23 -6.59 -2.30 0.63
N VAL A 24 -6.78 -1.87 1.88
CA VAL A 24 -7.56 -0.67 2.19
C VAL A 24 -6.70 0.34 2.91
N VAL A 25 -6.57 1.53 2.32
CA VAL A 25 -5.85 2.65 2.91
C VAL A 25 -6.84 3.78 3.20
N PRO A 26 -6.88 4.32 4.43
CA PRO A 26 -6.00 4.00 5.56
C PRO A 26 -6.32 2.64 6.19
N GLY A 27 -5.26 1.91 6.58
CA GLY A 27 -5.30 0.57 7.16
C GLY A 27 -3.91 0.09 7.56
N THR A 28 -3.80 -1.16 8.01
CA THR A 28 -2.51 -1.80 8.35
C THR A 28 -2.35 -3.13 7.61
N VAL A 29 -1.09 -3.56 7.45
CA VAL A 29 -0.74 -4.87 6.88
C VAL A 29 -1.55 -5.98 7.53
N TYR A 30 -1.64 -6.01 8.86
CA TYR A 30 -2.38 -7.05 9.59
C TYR A 30 -3.87 -7.05 9.27
N THR A 31 -4.49 -5.87 9.17
CA THR A 31 -5.91 -5.80 8.79
C THR A 31 -6.15 -6.27 7.36
N ASP A 32 -5.21 -6.03 6.44
CA ASP A 32 -5.30 -6.51 5.06
C ASP A 32 -5.04 -8.04 4.99
N LEU A 33 -4.04 -8.56 5.69
CA LEU A 33 -3.77 -10.00 5.77
C LEU A 33 -4.95 -10.78 6.39
N LEU A 34 -5.59 -10.23 7.42
CA LEU A 34 -6.80 -10.82 8.01
C LEU A 34 -7.96 -10.86 7.01
N ARG A 35 -8.21 -9.76 6.30
CA ARG A 35 -9.29 -9.67 5.30
C ARG A 35 -9.08 -10.64 4.13
N ASN A 36 -7.82 -10.80 3.72
CA ASN A 36 -7.46 -11.68 2.61
C ASN A 36 -7.24 -13.14 3.06
N GLY A 37 -7.40 -13.45 4.35
CA GLY A 37 -7.28 -14.81 4.89
C GLY A 37 -5.84 -15.33 4.99
N GLN A 38 -4.84 -14.45 4.91
CA GLN A 38 -3.42 -14.78 5.05
C GLN A 38 -2.92 -14.70 6.50
N MET A 39 -3.73 -14.17 7.41
CA MET A 39 -3.48 -14.18 8.85
C MET A 39 -4.73 -14.66 9.57
N GLU A 40 -4.57 -15.49 10.60
CA GLU A 40 -5.65 -15.87 11.51
C GLU A 40 -5.84 -14.80 12.59
N ASP A 41 -6.97 -14.79 13.30
CA ASP A 41 -7.20 -13.83 14.39
C ASP A 41 -6.05 -13.92 15.43
N PRO A 42 -5.23 -12.87 15.60
CA PRO A 42 -4.08 -12.89 16.49
C PRO A 42 -4.49 -12.92 17.96
N PHE A 43 -5.73 -12.54 18.30
CA PHE A 43 -6.25 -12.57 19.67
C PHE A 43 -6.86 -13.93 20.04
N PHE A 44 -6.84 -14.89 19.12
CA PHE A 44 -7.38 -16.23 19.34
C PHE A 44 -6.26 -17.25 19.62
N LYS A 45 -6.27 -17.84 20.82
CA LYS A 45 -5.30 -18.87 21.25
C LYS A 45 -3.84 -18.40 21.10
N ASP A 46 -2.98 -19.25 20.53
CA ASP A 46 -1.54 -19.03 20.38
C ASP A 46 -1.20 -18.42 19.01
N ASN A 47 -2.17 -17.75 18.36
CA ASN A 47 -1.97 -17.13 17.05
C ASN A 47 -1.10 -15.88 17.09
N GLU A 48 -0.84 -15.31 18.27
CA GLU A 48 0.07 -14.18 18.48
C GLU A 48 1.47 -14.50 17.92
N ASP A 49 2.02 -15.69 18.20
CA ASP A 49 3.34 -16.11 17.71
C ASP A 49 3.39 -16.20 16.18
N ARG A 50 2.26 -16.58 15.55
CA ARG A 50 2.15 -16.63 14.09
C ARG A 50 2.08 -15.22 13.51
N ALA A 51 1.34 -14.33 14.16
CA ALA A 51 1.26 -12.93 13.76
C ALA A 51 2.61 -12.21 13.92
N LEU A 52 3.35 -12.48 15.00
CA LEU A 52 4.66 -11.89 15.26
C LEU A 52 5.66 -12.18 14.14
N LYS A 53 5.65 -13.40 13.60
CA LYS A 53 6.51 -13.78 12.45
C LYS A 53 6.21 -13.00 11.18
N LEU A 54 5.00 -12.47 11.02
CA LEU A 54 4.61 -11.68 9.84
C LEU A 54 5.19 -10.27 9.88
N MET A 55 5.67 -9.81 11.05
CA MET A 55 6.32 -8.51 11.23
C MET A 55 7.70 -8.44 10.57
N ASP A 56 8.41 -9.57 10.51
CA ASP A 56 9.77 -9.64 9.95
C ASP A 56 9.79 -9.61 8.41
N GLU A 57 8.61 -9.62 7.79
CA GLU A 57 8.43 -9.66 6.34
C GLU A 57 8.26 -8.24 5.78
N ASP A 58 8.77 -8.02 4.57
CA ASP A 58 8.59 -6.76 3.85
C ASP A 58 7.30 -6.79 3.03
N TYR A 59 6.59 -5.65 2.96
CA TYR A 59 5.34 -5.52 2.20
C TYR A 59 5.36 -4.33 1.26
N GLU A 60 4.84 -4.53 0.06
CA GLU A 60 4.72 -3.50 -0.97
C GLU A 60 3.24 -3.10 -1.14
N TYR A 61 2.96 -1.81 -1.03
CA TYR A 61 1.65 -1.24 -1.35
C TYR A 61 1.71 -0.52 -2.70
N ARG A 62 0.71 -0.77 -3.55
CA ARG A 62 0.57 -0.15 -4.87
C ARG A 62 -0.85 0.35 -5.07
N ALA A 63 -0.98 1.59 -5.54
CA ALA A 63 -2.25 2.14 -6.01
C ALA A 63 -2.09 2.83 -7.36
N THR A 64 -3.16 2.75 -8.14
CA THR A 64 -3.28 3.48 -9.41
C THR A 64 -4.43 4.46 -9.29
N PHE A 65 -4.17 5.72 -9.63
CA PHE A 65 -5.14 6.80 -9.63
C PHE A 65 -4.96 7.68 -10.86
N ASP A 66 -6.06 8.24 -11.33
CA ASP A 66 -6.04 9.22 -12.40
C ASP A 66 -5.72 10.60 -11.80
N CYS A 67 -4.74 11.27 -12.41
CA CYS A 67 -4.36 12.63 -12.07
C CYS A 67 -5.09 13.61 -13.00
N GLU A 68 -5.64 14.70 -12.46
CA GLU A 68 -6.19 15.76 -13.29
C GLU A 68 -5.08 16.43 -14.12
N LYS A 69 -5.37 16.73 -15.38
CA LYS A 69 -4.40 17.24 -16.38
C LYS A 69 -3.62 18.45 -15.88
N GLU A 70 -4.26 19.31 -15.10
CA GLU A 70 -3.71 20.54 -14.52
C GLU A 70 -2.63 20.28 -13.46
N VAL A 71 -2.70 19.15 -12.75
CA VAL A 71 -1.66 18.73 -11.80
C VAL A 71 -0.48 18.11 -12.54
N MET A 72 -0.73 17.38 -13.62
CA MET A 72 0.31 16.76 -14.44
C MET A 72 1.17 17.81 -15.18
N GLU A 73 0.55 18.87 -15.71
CA GLU A 73 1.25 19.98 -16.36
C GLU A 73 2.18 20.77 -15.42
N ALA A 74 1.88 20.81 -14.12
CA ALA A 74 2.73 21.48 -13.12
C ALA A 74 4.00 20.68 -12.75
N ILE A 75 4.04 19.37 -13.01
CA ILE A 75 5.19 18.50 -12.71
C ILE A 75 6.23 18.55 -13.85
N GLU A 76 5.80 18.72 -15.10
CA GLU A 76 6.71 18.84 -16.27
C GLU A 76 7.60 20.09 -16.22
N GLN A 77 7.24 21.13 -15.47
CA GLN A 77 8.07 22.34 -15.33
C GLN A 77 9.24 22.20 -14.36
N ILE A 78 9.33 21.12 -13.59
CA ILE A 78 10.38 20.92 -12.58
C ILE A 78 11.57 20.10 -13.14
N SER A 79 11.43 19.49 -14.33
CA SER A 79 12.45 18.57 -14.89
C SER A 79 13.50 19.22 -15.80
N ASP A 80 13.54 20.55 -15.95
CA ASP A 80 14.39 21.23 -16.94
C ASP A 80 15.23 22.38 -16.37
N ASP A 81 15.57 22.37 -15.08
CA ASP A 81 16.66 23.23 -14.58
C ASP A 81 18.00 22.52 -14.84
N PRO A 82 18.86 23.01 -15.76
CA PRO A 82 20.21 22.50 -15.90
C PRO A 82 20.97 22.76 -14.60
N VAL A 83 21.45 21.69 -13.98
CA VAL A 83 22.43 21.78 -12.89
C VAL A 83 23.70 22.40 -13.49
N ASP A 84 24.01 23.64 -13.11
CA ASP A 84 25.31 24.28 -13.32
C ASP A 84 26.39 23.58 -12.47
#